data_AF-A0A161MI70-F1
#
_entry.id   AF-A0A161MI70-F1
#
_cell.length_a   1.000
_cell.length_b   1.000
_cell.length_c   1.000
_cell.angle_alpha   90.00
_cell.angle_beta   90.00
_cell.angle_gamma   90.00
#
_symmetry.space_group_name_H-M   'P 1'
#
loop_
_entity.id
_entity.type
_entity.pdbx_description
1 polymer ?
#
loop_
_entity_poly.entity_id
_entity_poly.type
_entity_poly.pdbx_seq_one_letter_code
_entity_poly.pdbx_strand_id
1 'polypeptide(L)'
;KHMQPICMPEPAAEDWASIAYGFEERWQFPHCIGAIDGKHVLMKKPGLSGSSFFNYKHTFSTVLMTVVDSNYKFVTIDVGSMGRFSDGNIFASSVLAKKIKSKL
;
A
#
# COMPACT_ATOMS: atom_id res chain seq x y z
N LYS A 1 -7.71 10.46 -3.76
CA LYS A 1 -7.04 9.28 -3.18
C LYS A 1 -8.07 8.40 -2.48
N HIS A 2 -8.81 7.62 -3.26
CA HIS A 2 -9.69 6.57 -2.75
C HIS A 2 -9.86 5.58 -3.91
N MET A 3 -8.89 4.67 -4.06
CA MET A 3 -8.98 3.60 -5.07
C MET A 3 -9.70 2.37 -4.51
N GLN A 4 -9.86 2.27 -3.20
CA GLN A 4 -10.91 1.44 -2.58
C GLN A 4 -12.08 2.37 -2.21
N PRO A 5 -13.35 1.98 -2.46
CA PRO A 5 -13.79 0.70 -3.04
C PRO A 5 -13.79 0.65 -4.58
N ILE A 6 -13.35 1.71 -5.27
CA ILE A 6 -13.53 1.88 -6.74
C ILE A 6 -12.90 0.75 -7.56
N CYS A 7 -11.69 0.32 -7.22
CA CYS A 7 -10.90 -0.68 -7.95
C CYS A 7 -10.83 -2.03 -7.25
N MET A 8 -11.04 -2.07 -5.92
CA MET A 8 -11.04 -3.30 -5.12
C MET A 8 -12.02 -3.14 -3.95
N PRO A 9 -12.72 -4.21 -3.54
CA PRO A 9 -13.57 -4.19 -2.36
C PRO A 9 -12.77 -3.88 -1.10
N GLU A 10 -13.43 -3.35 -0.08
CA GLU A 10 -12.84 -3.22 1.25
C GLU A 10 -12.82 -4.59 1.94
N PRO A 11 -11.67 -5.06 2.46
CA PRO A 11 -11.60 -6.35 3.14
C PRO A 11 -12.43 -6.37 4.43
N ALA A 12 -13.20 -7.45 4.62
CA ALA A 12 -13.96 -7.74 5.82
C ALA A 12 -13.07 -8.36 6.91
N ALA A 13 -13.61 -8.53 8.13
CA ALA A 13 -12.85 -9.10 9.25
C ALA A 13 -12.41 -10.54 8.97
N GLU A 14 -13.25 -11.30 8.30
CA GLU A 14 -13.04 -12.70 7.90
C GLU A 14 -11.92 -12.83 6.86
N ASP A 15 -11.74 -11.82 6.00
CA ASP A 15 -10.64 -11.78 5.03
C ASP A 15 -9.31 -11.68 5.77
N TRP A 16 -9.19 -10.79 6.77
CA TRP A 16 -7.97 -10.64 7.56
C TRP A 16 -7.62 -11.91 8.35
N ALA A 17 -8.62 -12.60 8.90
CA ALA A 17 -8.43 -13.88 9.58
C ALA A 17 -7.92 -14.96 8.61
N SER A 18 -8.48 -15.02 7.40
CA SER A 18 -8.05 -15.96 6.36
C SER A 18 -6.63 -15.66 5.88
N ILE A 19 -6.27 -14.38 5.76
CA ILE A 19 -4.91 -13.96 5.41
C ILE A 19 -3.91 -14.39 6.49
N ALA A 20 -4.23 -14.16 7.77
CA ALA A 20 -3.39 -14.57 8.89
C ALA A 20 -3.12 -16.08 8.90
N TYR A 21 -4.17 -16.88 8.71
CA TYR A 21 -4.04 -18.33 8.58
C TYR A 21 -3.14 -18.72 7.40
N GLY A 22 -3.33 -18.09 6.24
CA GLY A 22 -2.50 -18.39 5.06
C GLY A 22 -1.02 -18.03 5.24
N PHE A 23 -0.70 -16.97 5.97
CA PHE A 23 0.69 -16.64 6.31
C PHE A 23 1.31 -17.62 7.30
N GLU A 24 0.55 -18.06 8.29
CA GLU A 24 0.99 -19.09 9.23
C GLU A 24 1.29 -20.41 8.50
N GLU A 25 0.39 -20.86 7.63
CA GLU A 25 0.53 -22.12 6.89
C GLU A 25 1.71 -22.11 5.91
N ARG A 26 1.86 -21.04 5.12
CA ARG A 26 2.83 -20.99 4.01
C ARG A 26 4.20 -20.47 4.41
N TRP A 27 4.23 -19.52 5.34
CA TRP A 27 5.41 -18.73 5.66
C TRP A 27 5.84 -18.86 7.12
N GLN A 28 5.14 -19.68 7.92
CA GLN A 28 5.40 -19.88 9.35
C GLN A 28 5.43 -18.55 10.12
N PHE A 29 4.61 -17.59 9.68
CA PHE A 29 4.57 -16.24 10.24
C PHE A 29 3.17 -15.98 10.83
N PRO A 30 2.94 -16.42 12.09
CA PRO A 30 1.62 -16.41 12.70
C PRO A 30 1.09 -14.98 12.88
N HIS A 31 -0.23 -14.83 12.80
CA HIS A 31 -0.95 -13.56 12.96
C HIS A 31 -0.61 -12.46 11.94
N CYS A 32 0.11 -12.78 10.86
CA CYS A 32 0.41 -11.81 9.82
C CYS A 32 -0.78 -11.54 8.92
N ILE A 33 -1.34 -10.34 9.03
CA ILE A 33 -2.53 -9.94 8.26
C ILE A 33 -2.18 -9.35 6.88
N GLY A 34 -0.92 -9.35 6.47
CA GLY A 34 -0.49 -8.85 5.17
C GLY A 34 0.96 -8.38 5.14
N ALA A 35 1.56 -8.41 3.95
CA ALA A 35 2.85 -7.79 3.68
C ALA A 35 2.64 -6.46 2.94
N ILE A 36 3.31 -5.40 3.37
CA ILE A 36 3.17 -4.05 2.81
C ILE A 36 4.45 -3.60 2.10
N ASP A 37 4.31 -3.03 0.92
CA ASP A 37 5.42 -2.40 0.19
C ASP A 37 4.94 -1.31 -0.78
N GLY A 38 5.85 -0.40 -1.12
CA GLY A 38 5.64 0.70 -2.06
C GLY A 38 6.28 0.45 -3.41
N LYS A 39 5.50 0.54 -4.49
CA LYS A 39 5.99 0.47 -5.87
C LYS A 39 5.98 1.83 -6.54
N HIS A 40 7.14 2.25 -7.05
CA HIS A 40 7.21 3.39 -7.97
C HIS A 40 6.63 3.03 -9.34
N VAL A 41 5.62 3.78 -9.76
CA VAL A 41 5.04 3.76 -11.11
C VAL A 41 5.60 4.96 -11.86
N LEU A 42 6.37 4.69 -12.92
CA LEU A 42 6.96 5.76 -13.73
C LEU A 42 5.88 6.61 -14.38
N MET A 43 6.13 7.90 -14.44
CA MET A 43 5.22 8.86 -15.07
C MET A 43 6.00 9.99 -15.75
N LYS A 44 5.36 10.66 -16.69
CA LYS A 44 5.86 11.95 -17.20
C LYS A 44 5.81 12.99 -16.08
N LYS A 45 6.83 13.84 -16.00
CA LYS A 45 6.87 14.97 -15.03
C LYS A 45 5.58 15.80 -15.14
N PRO A 46 4.79 15.94 -14.07
CA PRO A 46 3.65 16.84 -14.08
C PRO A 46 4.11 18.30 -14.20
N GLY A 47 3.35 19.12 -14.93
CA GLY A 47 3.63 20.56 -15.04
C GLY A 47 3.71 21.22 -13.67
N LEU A 48 4.62 22.18 -13.51
CA LEU A 48 4.79 22.98 -12.28
C LEU A 48 5.05 22.17 -10.99
N SER A 49 5.38 20.88 -11.07
CA SER A 49 5.56 20.01 -9.90
C SER A 49 6.92 20.08 -9.20
N GLY A 50 7.88 20.82 -9.77
CA GLY A 50 9.26 20.85 -9.30
C GLY A 50 9.87 19.43 -9.28
N SER A 51 10.41 19.04 -8.12
CA SER A 51 10.96 17.71 -7.84
C SER A 51 10.02 16.81 -7.03
N SER A 52 8.76 17.20 -6.85
CA SER A 52 7.83 16.48 -5.96
C SER A 52 7.67 15.00 -6.34
N PHE A 53 7.64 14.70 -7.64
CA PHE A 53 7.52 13.34 -8.14
C PHE A 53 8.87 12.70 -8.51
N PHE A 54 9.99 13.42 -8.33
CA PHE A 54 11.32 12.91 -8.64
C PHE A 54 11.80 12.00 -7.50
N ASN A 55 12.12 10.75 -7.82
CA ASN A 55 12.52 9.74 -6.85
C ASN A 55 14.05 9.57 -6.80
N TYR A 56 14.53 8.74 -5.87
CA TYR A 56 15.95 8.42 -5.69
C TYR A 56 16.57 7.64 -6.87
N LYS A 57 15.75 7.07 -7.77
CA LYS A 57 16.19 6.40 -9.00
C LYS A 57 16.32 7.38 -10.18
N HIS A 58 16.36 8.68 -9.91
CA HIS A 58 16.45 9.74 -10.92
C HIS A 58 15.33 9.71 -11.97
N THR A 59 14.13 9.26 -11.59
CA THR A 59 12.95 9.23 -12.47
C THR A 59 11.76 9.93 -11.84
N PHE A 60 10.79 10.38 -12.65
CA PHE A 60 9.51 10.86 -12.15
C PHE A 60 8.56 9.69 -11.93
N SER A 61 7.96 9.63 -10.75
CA SER A 61 7.06 8.53 -10.36
C SER A 61 5.99 8.97 -9.38
N THR A 62 4.87 8.26 -9.43
CA THR A 62 3.91 8.21 -8.33
C THR A 62 4.07 6.87 -7.61
N VAL A 63 3.72 6.82 -6.33
CA VAL A 63 3.83 5.58 -5.54
C VAL A 63 2.47 4.90 -5.46
N LEU A 64 2.49 3.58 -5.72
CA LEU A 64 1.45 2.60 -5.44
C LEU A 64 1.86 1.86 -4.16
N MET A 65 1.21 2.16 -3.04
CA MET A 65 1.38 1.45 -1.79
C MET A 65 0.39 0.29 -1.75
N THR A 66 0.85 -0.92 -1.45
CA THR A 66 -0.02 -2.11 -1.48
C THR A 66 0.19 -3.00 -0.28
N VAL A 67 -0.89 -3.63 0.18
CA VAL A 67 -0.84 -4.79 1.07
C VAL A 67 -1.22 -6.03 0.26
N VAL A 68 -0.45 -7.10 0.41
CA VAL A 68 -0.69 -8.39 -0.24
C VAL A 68 -0.90 -9.51 0.77
N ASP A 69 -1.65 -10.53 0.37
CA ASP A 69 -1.83 -11.77 1.14
C ASP A 69 -0.66 -12.75 0.95
N SER A 70 -0.75 -13.90 1.61
CA SER A 70 0.23 -14.98 1.53
C SER A 70 0.30 -15.67 0.17
N ASN A 71 -0.65 -15.39 -0.74
CA ASN A 71 -0.70 -15.86 -2.12
C ASN A 71 -0.29 -14.77 -3.13
N TYR A 72 0.32 -13.68 -2.67
CA TYR A 72 0.73 -12.53 -3.48
C TYR A 72 -0.43 -11.79 -4.18
N LYS A 73 -1.66 -11.90 -3.65
CA LYS A 73 -2.82 -11.17 -4.15
C LYS A 73 -2.96 -9.84 -3.41
N PHE A 74 -3.34 -8.80 -4.13
CA PHE A 74 -3.62 -7.50 -3.53
C PHE A 74 -4.84 -7.57 -2.60
N VAL A 75 -4.67 -7.01 -1.40
CA VAL A 75 -5.71 -6.88 -0.36
C VAL A 75 -6.16 -5.43 -0.26
N THR A 76 -5.19 -4.50 -0.24
CA THR A 76 -5.47 -3.06 -0.29
C THR A 76 -4.46 -2.34 -1.17
N ILE A 77 -4.89 -1.24 -1.80
CA ILE A 77 -4.04 -0.38 -2.62
C ILE A 77 -4.30 1.10 -2.29
N ASP A 78 -3.24 1.91 -2.27
CA ASP A 78 -3.29 3.37 -2.21
C ASP A 78 -2.34 3.96 -3.26
N VAL A 79 -2.87 4.80 -4.16
CA VAL A 79 -2.14 5.33 -5.31
C VAL A 79 -2.19 6.85 -5.34
N GLY A 80 -1.10 7.46 -5.77
CA GLY A 80 -1.03 8.89 -6.01
C GLY A 80 -0.10 9.64 -5.05
N SER A 81 0.67 8.93 -4.24
CA SER A 81 1.69 9.56 -3.40
C SER A 81 2.87 10.03 -4.24
N MET A 82 3.46 11.16 -3.84
CA MET A 82 4.59 11.76 -4.52
C MET A 82 5.81 10.83 -4.47
N GLY A 83 6.49 10.63 -5.60
CA GLY A 83 7.66 9.75 -5.72
C GLY A 83 8.86 10.09 -4.84
N ARG A 84 8.89 11.26 -4.21
CA ARG A 84 9.94 11.63 -3.24
C ARG A 84 9.72 11.07 -1.83
N PHE A 85 8.50 10.64 -1.50
CA PHE A 85 8.15 10.21 -0.14
C PHE A 85 8.59 8.76 0.10
N SER A 86 9.05 8.49 1.32
CA SER A 86 9.36 7.14 1.77
C SER A 86 8.10 6.34 2.06
N ASP A 87 8.21 5.01 2.05
CA ASP A 87 7.10 4.11 2.31
C ASP A 87 6.50 4.33 3.71
N GLY A 88 7.35 4.58 4.72
CA GLY A 88 6.90 4.90 6.07
C GLY A 88 6.02 6.15 6.14
N ASN A 89 6.37 7.21 5.40
CA ASN A 89 5.57 8.44 5.35
C ASN A 89 4.24 8.21 4.62
N ILE A 90 4.28 7.47 3.51
CA ILE A 90 3.08 7.13 2.73
C ILE A 90 2.14 6.24 3.57
N PHE A 91 2.66 5.21 4.23
CA PHE A 91 1.87 4.34 5.10
C PHE A 91 1.25 5.14 6.24
N ALA A 92 2.03 5.95 6.97
CA ALA A 92 1.53 6.71 8.11
C ALA A 92 0.39 7.68 7.76
N SER A 93 0.34 8.16 6.51
CA SER A 93 -0.72 9.04 6.01
C SER A 93 -1.87 8.31 5.30
N SER A 94 -1.73 7.01 5.03
CA SER A 94 -2.70 6.17 4.34
C SER A 94 -4.00 5.97 5.12
N VAL A 95 -5.07 5.60 4.41
CA VAL A 95 -6.37 5.25 5.03
C VAL A 95 -6.23 4.02 5.92
N LEU A 96 -5.45 3.02 5.49
CA LEU A 96 -5.22 1.80 6.24
C LEU A 96 -4.60 2.08 7.61
N ALA A 97 -3.50 2.85 7.66
CA ALA A 97 -2.85 3.18 8.94
C ALA A 97 -3.78 3.97 9.88
N LYS A 98 -4.62 4.85 9.35
CA LYS A 98 -5.62 5.57 10.15
C LYS A 98 -6.67 4.62 10.74
N LYS A 99 -7.18 3.67 9.95
CA LYS A 99 -8.15 2.65 10.40
C LYS A 99 -7.55 1.71 11.46
N ILE A 100 -6.28 1.33 11.32
CA ILE A 100 -5.56 0.53 12.33
C ILE A 100 -5.45 1.32 13.64
N LYS A 101 -5.06 2.60 13.56
CA LYS A 101 -4.93 3.47 14.74
C LYS A 101 -6.25 3.81 15.42
N SER A 102 -7.36 3.90 14.67
CA SER A 102 -8.68 4.25 15.24
C SER A 102 -9.39 3.10 15.94
N LYS A 103 -8.89 1.86 15.76
CA LYS A 103 -9.40 0.66 16.45
C LYS A 103 -8.52 0.26 17.65
N LEU A 104 -7.51 1.09 17.97
CA LEU A 104 -6.76 1.09 19.22
C LEU A 104 -7.26 2.26 20.07
#